data_AF-I7LJJ1-F1
#
_entry.id   AF-I7LJJ1-F1
#
_cell.length_a   1.000
_cell.length_b   1.000
_cell.length_c   1.000
_cell.angle_alpha   90.00
_cell.angle_beta   90.00
_cell.angle_gamma   90.00
#
_symmetry.space_group_name_H-M   'P 1'
#
loop_
_entity.id
_entity.type
_entity.pdbx_description
1 polymer ?
#
loop_
_entity_poly.entity_id
_entity_poly.type
_entity_poly.pdbx_seq_one_letter_code
_entity_poly.pdbx_strand_id
1 'polypeptide(L)'
;MTYSHIIPHFVADRPMSLRILAGLPFERHPVKVGLMFQACTTENFRAMASQFPCGDLEYCGVADGECPFDGDISRCTGGLAVRNSITTIADSGVFTKAGAALSYPELFERYDQMNVERGIILDVLRDCDKTLESADLAMTIYSQLDCNFKLVGVAQGKNPDEYAYCYEKLKKIGFEEVAIGGLLKKKENTARYASSNKMDIIEIVRRIKSEWPDERCFTLGVYNPKRHEFLEELGVDAADYKGWIFQYKRRFEDPKCHHIDRVFQTRGFIEENVLSRMSGVEASCDPIKTAAERVKNHIFPLKTKVIVKREDDVAHQLQEPNSIVIISCGKSKIEVTSCAAKEAYIGRSFLLKRRYAEISDCPWFILSAKYGLIRPDDIINPNYDMVISTKTDSRNLATKIAKQIPHYLEFALTEEIIFLGPSAYYTALELALADGGYNIKHLTKGLKQGQSEKKIKKLLSELEGMSISQKQISSTCRSNFSS
;
A
#
# COMPACT_ATOMS: atom_id res chain seq x y z
N MET A 1 14.64 -29.53 24.08
CA MET A 1 13.95 -28.28 24.43
C MET A 1 13.42 -27.70 23.14
N THR A 2 12.11 -27.73 22.92
CA THR A 2 11.50 -26.99 21.80
C THR A 2 11.55 -25.52 22.20
N TYR A 3 12.53 -24.78 21.70
CA TYR A 3 12.56 -23.34 21.88
C TYR A 3 11.27 -22.78 21.28
N SER A 4 10.43 -22.18 22.12
CA SER A 4 9.27 -21.39 21.68
C SER A 4 9.84 -20.21 20.90
N HIS A 5 9.56 -20.14 19.60
CA HIS A 5 9.99 -19.02 18.79
C HIS A 5 9.14 -17.79 19.10
N ILE A 6 9.79 -16.65 19.33
CA ILE A 6 9.08 -15.37 19.49
C ILE A 6 8.23 -15.09 18.25
N ILE A 7 6.99 -14.62 18.46
CA ILE A 7 6.05 -14.21 17.41
C ILE A 7 6.10 -12.69 17.23
N PRO A 8 6.74 -12.16 16.16
CA PRO A 8 6.76 -10.74 15.89
C PRO A 8 5.37 -10.25 15.47
N HIS A 9 4.88 -9.19 16.11
CA HIS A 9 3.60 -8.57 15.76
C HIS A 9 3.82 -7.30 14.92
N PHE A 10 3.35 -7.30 13.69
CA PHE A 10 3.43 -6.14 12.80
C PHE A 10 2.27 -5.18 13.08
N VAL A 11 2.59 -3.98 13.57
CA VAL A 11 1.59 -2.94 13.81
C VAL A 11 1.09 -2.39 12.47
N ALA A 12 -0.22 -2.49 12.23
CA ALA A 12 -0.90 -2.09 11.01
C ALA A 12 -2.04 -1.10 11.31
N ASP A 13 -1.99 0.07 10.66
CA ASP A 13 -2.91 1.19 10.91
C ASP A 13 -3.45 1.84 9.61
N ARG A 14 -3.16 1.24 8.45
CA ARG A 14 -3.56 1.75 7.14
C ARG A 14 -3.72 0.63 6.10
N PRO A 15 -4.55 0.81 5.06
CA PRO A 15 -4.76 -0.19 3.99
C PRO A 15 -3.46 -0.74 3.38
N MET A 16 -2.45 0.12 3.22
CA MET A 16 -1.16 -0.28 2.69
C MET A 16 -0.43 -1.30 3.55
N SER A 17 -0.58 -1.24 4.88
CA SER A 17 0.00 -2.24 5.76
C SER A 17 -0.51 -3.63 5.43
N LEU A 18 -1.84 -3.76 5.24
CA LEU A 18 -2.49 -5.03 4.94
C LEU A 18 -2.04 -5.56 3.57
N ARG A 19 -1.97 -4.71 2.54
CA ARG A 19 -1.49 -5.11 1.20
C ARG A 19 -0.04 -5.61 1.20
N ILE A 20 0.84 -4.96 1.97
CA ILE A 20 2.24 -5.38 2.10
C ILE A 20 2.29 -6.76 2.76
N LEU A 21 1.64 -6.92 3.92
CA LEU A 21 1.71 -8.13 4.73
C LEU A 21 1.01 -9.33 4.07
N ALA A 22 -0.05 -9.09 3.30
CA ALA A 22 -0.75 -10.12 2.55
C ALA A 22 0.09 -10.76 1.44
N GLY A 23 1.12 -10.09 0.93
CA GLY A 23 2.00 -10.63 -0.11
C GLY A 23 3.35 -11.13 0.41
N LEU A 24 3.46 -11.41 1.71
CA LEU A 24 4.63 -12.07 2.26
C LEU A 24 4.64 -13.56 1.87
N PRO A 25 5.82 -14.15 1.58
CA PRO A 25 5.92 -15.51 1.04
C PRO A 25 5.81 -16.60 2.12
N PHE A 26 4.69 -16.64 2.85
CA PHE A 26 4.47 -17.64 3.92
C PHE A 26 4.43 -19.09 3.43
N GLU A 27 4.15 -19.34 2.15
CA GLU A 27 4.31 -20.67 1.54
C GLU A 27 5.76 -21.18 1.60
N ARG A 28 6.74 -20.27 1.62
CA ARG A 28 8.17 -20.59 1.75
C ARG A 28 8.67 -20.55 3.19
N HIS A 29 8.04 -19.72 4.02
CA HIS A 29 8.42 -19.52 5.41
C HIS A 29 7.28 -19.98 6.33
N PRO A 30 7.30 -21.24 6.82
CA PRO A 30 6.25 -21.80 7.66
C PRO A 30 6.36 -21.31 9.11
N VAL A 31 6.31 -19.99 9.30
CA VAL A 31 6.45 -19.31 10.59
C VAL A 31 5.15 -18.64 10.98
N LYS A 32 5.01 -18.35 12.28
CA LYS A 32 3.89 -17.57 12.83
C LYS A 32 4.31 -16.13 13.05
N VAL A 33 3.46 -15.20 12.62
CA VAL A 33 3.60 -13.77 12.93
C VAL A 33 2.27 -13.21 13.42
N GLY A 34 2.31 -12.08 14.11
CA GLY A 34 1.13 -11.37 14.54
C GLY A 34 0.81 -10.17 13.65
N LEU A 35 -0.47 -9.86 13.49
CA LEU A 35 -0.95 -8.57 13.02
C LEU A 35 -1.57 -7.82 14.19
N MET A 36 -1.01 -6.65 14.51
CA MET A 36 -1.54 -5.77 15.54
C MET A 36 -2.27 -4.59 14.89
N PHE A 37 -3.60 -4.58 14.93
CA PHE A 37 -4.42 -3.50 14.40
C PHE A 37 -4.59 -2.36 15.41
N GLN A 38 -4.90 -1.16 14.91
CA GLN A 38 -5.30 -0.03 15.75
C GLN A 38 -6.81 0.24 15.60
N ALA A 39 -7.54 0.28 16.72
CA ALA A 39 -8.99 0.52 16.71
C ALA A 39 -9.36 1.95 16.25
N CYS A 40 -8.51 2.94 16.54
CA CYS A 40 -8.70 4.33 16.12
C CYS A 40 -8.29 4.57 14.65
N THR A 41 -8.94 3.87 13.74
CA THR A 41 -8.70 3.93 12.28
C THR A 41 -9.99 4.26 11.53
N THR A 42 -9.94 4.36 10.20
CA THR A 42 -11.13 4.57 9.36
C THR A 42 -11.98 3.30 9.26
N GLU A 43 -13.29 3.41 9.07
CA GLU A 43 -14.19 2.27 8.82
C GLU A 43 -13.70 1.37 7.68
N ASN A 44 -13.25 1.96 6.57
CA ASN A 44 -12.69 1.22 5.44
C ASN A 44 -11.50 0.33 5.86
N PHE A 45 -10.63 0.82 6.75
CA PHE A 45 -9.52 0.00 7.24
C PHE A 45 -10.01 -1.16 8.12
N ARG A 46 -10.98 -0.91 9.02
CA ARG A 46 -11.56 -1.98 9.86
C ARG A 46 -12.23 -3.06 9.03
N ALA A 47 -12.97 -2.68 7.98
CA ALA A 47 -13.56 -3.61 7.03
C ALA A 47 -12.51 -4.42 6.26
N MET A 48 -11.39 -3.80 5.86
CA MET A 48 -10.28 -4.52 5.25
C MET A 48 -9.60 -5.49 6.23
N ALA A 49 -9.49 -5.11 7.51
CA ALA A 49 -8.85 -5.91 8.54
C ALA A 49 -9.65 -7.20 8.84
N SER A 50 -10.98 -7.11 8.93
CA SER A 50 -11.83 -8.29 9.17
C SER A 50 -11.84 -9.32 8.06
N GLN A 51 -11.51 -8.88 6.84
CA GLN A 51 -11.44 -9.74 5.66
C GLN A 51 -10.00 -10.13 5.30
N PHE A 52 -9.00 -9.77 6.11
CA PHE A 52 -7.60 -10.04 5.80
C PHE A 52 -7.35 -11.56 5.57
N PRO A 53 -6.57 -11.95 4.53
CA PRO A 53 -5.79 -11.13 3.59
C PRO A 53 -6.56 -10.62 2.36
N CYS A 54 -7.86 -10.87 2.27
CA CYS A 54 -8.70 -10.65 1.08
C CYS A 54 -9.49 -9.32 1.09
N GLY A 55 -9.16 -8.36 1.96
CA GLY A 55 -9.95 -7.12 2.13
C GLY A 55 -9.91 -6.10 0.98
N ASP A 56 -9.15 -6.34 -0.10
CA ASP A 56 -9.15 -5.48 -1.30
C ASP A 56 -9.07 -6.34 -2.56
N LEU A 57 -10.19 -6.44 -3.28
CA LEU A 57 -10.30 -7.28 -4.48
C LEU A 57 -9.70 -6.61 -5.73
N GLU A 58 -9.69 -5.27 -5.78
CA GLU A 58 -9.07 -4.51 -6.87
C GLU A 58 -7.53 -4.51 -6.76
N TYR A 59 -6.98 -4.73 -5.56
CA TYR A 59 -5.55 -4.93 -5.33
C TYR A 59 -5.32 -5.96 -4.21
N CYS A 60 -5.25 -7.22 -4.60
CA CYS A 60 -4.92 -8.36 -3.77
C CYS A 60 -3.40 -8.42 -3.53
N GLY A 61 -2.97 -8.30 -2.27
CA GLY A 61 -1.55 -8.39 -1.92
C GLY A 61 -0.92 -9.75 -2.21
N VAL A 62 -1.70 -10.83 -2.23
CA VAL A 62 -1.23 -12.20 -2.54
C VAL A 62 -0.88 -12.34 -4.02
N ALA A 63 -1.68 -11.74 -4.90
CA ALA A 63 -1.54 -11.83 -6.35
C ALA A 63 -0.78 -10.63 -6.97
N ASP A 64 -0.52 -9.59 -6.18
CA ASP A 64 0.00 -8.28 -6.61
C ASP A 64 -0.80 -7.56 -7.70
N GLY A 65 -2.11 -7.85 -7.79
CA GLY A 65 -3.02 -7.28 -8.78
C GLY A 65 -4.48 -7.54 -8.40
N GLU A 66 -5.36 -7.62 -9.39
CA GLU A 66 -6.76 -7.99 -9.15
C GLU A 66 -6.86 -9.41 -8.56
N CYS A 67 -7.83 -9.65 -7.67
CA CYS A 67 -8.01 -10.97 -7.08
C CYS A 67 -8.52 -11.97 -8.12
N PRO A 68 -7.79 -13.06 -8.42
CA PRO A 68 -8.23 -14.04 -9.41
C PRO A 68 -9.39 -14.93 -8.93
N PHE A 69 -9.74 -14.85 -7.64
CA PHE A 69 -10.74 -15.69 -6.99
C PHE A 69 -11.92 -14.89 -6.41
N ASP A 70 -12.01 -13.59 -6.70
CA ASP A 70 -13.10 -12.72 -6.24
C ASP A 70 -13.36 -12.81 -4.72
N GLY A 71 -12.27 -12.92 -3.94
CA GLY A 71 -12.33 -13.02 -2.48
C GLY A 71 -12.57 -14.43 -1.93
N ASP A 72 -12.85 -15.44 -2.78
CA ASP A 72 -12.97 -16.83 -2.34
C ASP A 72 -11.60 -17.43 -2.00
N ILE A 73 -11.22 -17.26 -0.73
CA ILE A 73 -9.95 -17.73 -0.20
C ILE A 73 -9.82 -19.27 -0.19
N SER A 74 -10.92 -20.03 -0.23
CA SER A 74 -10.85 -21.50 -0.26
C SER A 74 -10.12 -22.02 -1.51
N ARG A 75 -10.10 -21.20 -2.57
CA ARG A 75 -9.44 -21.46 -3.85
C ARG A 75 -8.04 -20.82 -3.94
N CYS A 76 -7.61 -20.10 -2.92
CA CYS A 76 -6.38 -19.31 -2.92
C CYS A 76 -5.33 -19.92 -1.99
N THR A 77 -4.42 -20.74 -2.51
CA THR A 77 -3.35 -21.38 -1.70
C THR A 77 -2.50 -20.36 -0.95
N GLY A 78 -2.06 -19.30 -1.65
CA GLY A 78 -1.25 -18.25 -1.03
C GLY A 78 -2.02 -17.46 0.04
N GLY A 79 -3.32 -17.20 -0.19
CA GLY A 79 -4.19 -16.57 0.80
C GLY A 79 -4.37 -17.44 2.05
N LEU A 80 -4.55 -18.75 1.86
CA LEU A 80 -4.64 -19.72 2.96
C LEU A 80 -3.33 -19.81 3.72
N ALA A 81 -2.18 -19.81 3.04
CA ALA A 81 -0.86 -19.80 3.70
C ALA A 81 -0.68 -18.56 4.58
N VAL A 82 -1.01 -17.37 4.06
CA VAL A 82 -0.98 -16.11 4.81
C VAL A 82 -1.91 -16.18 6.02
N ARG A 83 -3.17 -16.59 5.84
CA ARG A 83 -4.14 -16.72 6.94
C ARG A 83 -3.66 -17.69 8.01
N ASN A 84 -3.13 -18.84 7.61
CA ASN A 84 -2.67 -19.86 8.54
C ASN A 84 -1.40 -19.43 9.28
N SER A 85 -0.60 -18.50 8.77
CA SER A 85 0.61 -18.00 9.42
C SER A 85 0.39 -16.81 10.33
N ILE A 86 -0.82 -16.25 10.38
CA ILE A 86 -1.10 -14.99 11.08
C ILE A 86 -2.01 -15.20 12.29
N THR A 87 -1.64 -14.56 13.40
CA THR A 87 -2.54 -14.32 14.53
C THR A 87 -2.93 -12.85 14.61
N THR A 88 -4.16 -12.52 14.99
CA THR A 88 -4.62 -11.12 15.05
C THR A 88 -4.78 -10.61 16.49
N ILE A 89 -4.39 -9.36 16.72
CA ILE A 89 -4.66 -8.62 17.95
C ILE A 89 -4.99 -7.17 17.61
N ALA A 90 -5.80 -6.52 18.43
CA ALA A 90 -6.02 -5.09 18.32
C ALA A 90 -5.60 -4.34 19.58
N ASP A 91 -4.98 -3.18 19.35
CA ASP A 91 -4.71 -2.15 20.34
C ASP A 91 -5.67 -0.96 20.09
N SER A 92 -5.95 -0.18 21.13
CA SER A 92 -6.73 1.04 21.05
C SER A 92 -6.09 2.06 20.09
N GLY A 93 -4.76 2.11 20.03
CA GLY A 93 -3.99 3.09 19.27
C GLY A 93 -4.02 4.51 19.87
N VAL A 94 -4.58 4.68 21.07
CA VAL A 94 -4.62 5.96 21.79
C VAL A 94 -3.43 6.04 22.75
N PHE A 95 -2.42 6.84 22.41
CA PHE A 95 -1.40 7.24 23.40
C PHE A 95 -2.02 8.31 24.32
N THR A 96 -2.62 7.88 25.43
CA THR A 96 -3.28 8.78 26.38
C THR A 96 -2.23 9.63 27.14
N LYS A 97 -1.95 10.84 26.65
CA LYS A 97 -1.44 11.92 27.51
C LYS A 97 -2.56 12.83 28.04
N ALA A 98 -3.72 12.86 27.39
CA ALA A 98 -4.87 13.69 27.76
C ALA A 98 -6.19 13.16 27.14
N GLY A 99 -6.54 11.90 27.43
CA GLY A 99 -7.88 11.33 27.22
C GLY A 99 -8.62 11.71 25.93
N ALA A 100 -8.33 11.04 24.82
CA ALA A 100 -9.33 10.83 23.78
C ALA A 100 -10.02 9.50 24.12
N ALA A 101 -11.11 9.57 24.88
CA ALA A 101 -11.74 8.39 25.48
C ALA A 101 -12.63 7.69 24.45
N LEU A 102 -12.13 6.62 23.83
CA LEU A 102 -13.05 5.55 23.46
C LEU A 102 -13.60 4.94 24.75
N SER A 103 -14.91 4.79 24.82
CA SER A 103 -15.49 3.93 25.84
C SER A 103 -15.16 2.46 25.54
N TYR A 104 -15.15 1.60 26.57
CA TYR A 104 -14.94 0.16 26.37
C TYR A 104 -15.97 -0.49 25.43
N PRO A 105 -17.28 -0.15 25.48
CA PRO A 105 -18.25 -0.70 24.52
C PRO A 105 -17.89 -0.37 23.07
N GLU A 106 -17.52 0.89 22.78
CA GLU A 106 -17.08 1.28 21.43
C GLU A 106 -15.76 0.62 21.04
N LEU A 107 -14.85 0.40 21.99
CA LEU A 107 -13.56 -0.23 21.73
C LEU A 107 -13.75 -1.71 21.35
N PHE A 108 -14.56 -2.42 22.14
CA PHE A 108 -14.87 -3.83 21.92
C PHE A 108 -15.67 -4.04 20.65
N GLU A 109 -16.64 -3.17 20.35
CA GLU A 109 -17.35 -3.19 19.08
C GLU A 109 -16.36 -3.08 17.89
N ARG A 110 -15.37 -2.19 17.98
CA ARG A 110 -14.35 -2.06 16.93
C ARG A 110 -13.43 -3.28 16.84
N TYR A 111 -13.14 -3.96 17.95
CA TYR A 111 -12.39 -5.21 17.93
C TYR A 111 -13.19 -6.31 17.24
N ASP A 112 -14.47 -6.48 17.57
CA ASP A 112 -15.38 -7.42 16.91
C ASP A 112 -15.54 -7.10 15.41
N GLN A 113 -15.72 -5.83 15.05
CA GLN A 113 -15.77 -5.38 13.64
C GLN A 113 -14.53 -5.77 12.83
N MET A 114 -13.36 -5.86 13.48
CA MET A 114 -12.10 -6.26 12.86
C MET A 114 -11.87 -7.77 12.91
N ASN A 115 -12.75 -8.55 13.56
CA ASN A 115 -12.64 -10.00 13.71
C ASN A 115 -11.26 -10.44 14.24
N VAL A 116 -10.79 -9.79 15.31
CA VAL A 116 -9.49 -10.11 15.92
C VAL A 116 -9.60 -11.26 16.91
N GLU A 117 -8.53 -12.05 17.08
CA GLU A 117 -8.51 -13.08 18.11
C GLU A 117 -8.36 -12.50 19.53
N ARG A 118 -7.69 -11.34 19.63
CA ARG A 118 -7.34 -10.69 20.90
C ARG A 118 -7.57 -9.19 20.85
N GLY A 119 -8.02 -8.61 21.96
CA GLY A 119 -8.20 -7.16 22.13
C GLY A 119 -7.52 -6.66 23.40
N ILE A 120 -6.71 -5.62 23.31
CA ILE A 120 -5.97 -5.04 24.44
C ILE A 120 -6.84 -3.99 25.15
N ILE A 121 -6.82 -3.97 26.49
CA ILE A 121 -7.49 -2.94 27.29
C ILE A 121 -6.88 -1.54 27.12
N LEU A 122 -7.55 -0.52 27.65
CA LEU A 122 -6.94 0.81 27.80
C LEU A 122 -6.03 0.81 29.03
N ASP A 123 -4.74 1.07 28.84
CA ASP A 123 -3.75 1.14 29.91
C ASP A 123 -3.24 2.58 30.13
N VAL A 124 -2.67 2.82 31.31
CA VAL A 124 -2.07 4.11 31.64
C VAL A 124 -0.57 3.94 31.83
N LEU A 125 0.18 4.61 30.95
CA LEU A 125 1.62 4.46 30.84
C LEU A 125 2.33 4.68 32.20
N ARG A 126 2.96 3.62 32.73
CA ARG A 126 3.72 3.60 33.99
C ARG A 126 2.90 3.99 35.23
N ASP A 127 1.59 3.80 35.19
CA ASP A 127 0.67 4.06 36.29
C ASP A 127 -0.13 2.77 36.59
N CYS A 128 0.35 2.01 37.57
CA CYS A 128 -0.23 0.72 37.95
C CYS A 128 -1.68 0.89 38.41
N ASP A 129 -1.94 1.80 39.34
CA ASP A 129 -3.25 1.95 39.97
C ASP A 129 -4.34 2.32 38.95
N LYS A 130 -4.08 3.32 38.10
CA LYS A 130 -5.05 3.67 37.04
C LYS A 130 -5.23 2.60 35.99
N THR A 131 -4.19 1.81 35.72
CA THR A 131 -4.30 0.68 34.80
C THR A 131 -5.20 -0.41 35.40
N LEU A 132 -5.12 -0.65 36.71
CA LEU A 132 -6.00 -1.59 37.40
C LEU A 132 -7.45 -1.09 37.45
N GLU A 133 -7.68 0.18 37.77
CA GLU A 133 -9.02 0.81 37.69
C GLU A 133 -9.64 0.65 36.30
N SER A 134 -8.85 0.89 35.25
CA SER A 134 -9.27 0.71 33.86
C SER A 134 -9.56 -0.76 33.53
N ALA A 135 -8.76 -1.68 34.06
CA ALA A 135 -8.91 -3.12 33.84
C ALA A 135 -10.17 -3.70 34.51
N ASP A 136 -10.49 -3.27 35.73
CA ASP A 136 -11.74 -3.65 36.42
C ASP A 136 -12.97 -3.20 35.63
N LEU A 137 -12.95 -1.96 35.13
CA LEU A 137 -14.00 -1.45 34.26
C LEU A 137 -14.11 -2.25 32.95
N ALA A 138 -12.96 -2.56 32.33
CA ALA A 138 -12.90 -3.35 31.10
C ALA A 138 -13.54 -4.73 31.29
N MET A 139 -13.16 -5.44 32.36
CA MET A 139 -13.64 -6.80 32.64
C MET A 139 -15.13 -6.81 32.99
N THR A 140 -15.60 -5.82 33.75
CA THR A 140 -17.02 -5.66 34.06
C THR A 140 -17.85 -5.53 32.77
N ILE A 141 -17.43 -4.65 31.85
CA ILE A 141 -18.13 -4.41 30.58
C ILE A 141 -18.01 -5.63 29.66
N TYR A 142 -16.82 -6.24 29.57
CA TYR A 142 -16.57 -7.42 28.74
C TYR A 142 -17.44 -8.60 29.17
N SER A 143 -17.65 -8.80 30.48
CA SER A 143 -18.54 -9.85 31.00
C SER A 143 -20.03 -9.65 30.68
N GLN A 144 -20.42 -8.44 30.28
CA GLN A 144 -21.81 -8.07 29.94
C GLN A 144 -22.08 -8.12 28.42
N LEU A 145 -21.03 -8.24 27.61
CA LEU A 145 -21.09 -8.23 26.16
C LEU A 145 -20.69 -9.59 25.59
N ASP A 146 -21.28 -9.96 24.46
CA ASP A 146 -20.91 -11.17 23.73
C ASP A 146 -19.81 -10.85 22.71
N CYS A 147 -18.57 -10.79 23.19
CA CYS A 147 -17.39 -10.46 22.38
C CYS A 147 -16.75 -11.72 21.78
N ASN A 148 -16.33 -11.67 20.52
CA ASN A 148 -15.74 -12.81 19.78
C ASN A 148 -14.21 -12.88 19.88
N PHE A 149 -13.60 -12.08 20.75
CA PHE A 149 -12.15 -11.98 20.94
C PHE A 149 -11.79 -12.19 22.41
N LYS A 150 -10.56 -12.63 22.69
CA LYS A 150 -10.02 -12.72 24.05
C LYS A 150 -9.52 -11.35 24.54
N LEU A 151 -9.96 -10.92 25.71
CA LEU A 151 -9.49 -9.67 26.30
C LEU A 151 -8.09 -9.85 26.94
N VAL A 152 -7.17 -8.92 26.65
CA VAL A 152 -5.78 -8.96 27.10
C VAL A 152 -5.52 -7.78 28.04
N GLY A 153 -5.11 -8.09 29.27
CA GLY A 153 -4.69 -7.09 30.26
C GLY A 153 -3.30 -6.53 29.92
N VAL A 154 -2.93 -5.37 30.49
CA VAL A 154 -1.60 -4.79 30.28
C VAL A 154 -0.99 -4.43 31.63
N ALA A 155 0.08 -5.11 32.01
CA ALA A 155 0.86 -4.75 33.19
C ALA A 155 1.64 -3.46 32.93
N GLN A 156 1.54 -2.51 33.87
CA GLN A 156 2.24 -1.22 33.87
C GLN A 156 2.91 -0.99 35.23
N GLY A 157 4.02 -0.25 35.23
CA GLY A 157 4.74 0.06 36.46
C GLY A 157 5.99 0.92 36.23
N LYS A 158 6.61 1.37 37.34
CA LYS A 158 7.84 2.16 37.34
C LYS A 158 9.10 1.33 37.59
N ASN A 159 8.95 0.17 38.22
CA ASN A 159 10.02 -0.77 38.59
C ASN A 159 9.50 -2.22 38.49
N PRO A 160 10.38 -3.23 38.48
CA PRO A 160 9.98 -4.64 38.31
C PRO A 160 8.92 -5.14 39.30
N ASP A 161 8.97 -4.70 40.56
CA ASP A 161 8.00 -5.15 41.58
C ASP A 161 6.61 -4.54 41.37
N GLU A 162 6.52 -3.27 40.94
CA GLU A 162 5.25 -2.68 40.52
C GLU A 162 4.64 -3.42 39.31
N TYR A 163 5.46 -3.84 38.34
CA TYR A 163 4.97 -4.66 37.22
C TYR A 163 4.44 -6.02 37.70
N ALA A 164 5.16 -6.71 38.59
CA ALA A 164 4.72 -7.99 39.14
C ALA A 164 3.42 -7.85 39.94
N TYR A 165 3.31 -6.80 40.75
CA TYR A 165 2.08 -6.47 41.48
C TYR A 165 0.90 -6.21 40.53
N CYS A 166 1.11 -5.38 39.50
CA CYS A 166 0.09 -5.10 38.49
C CYS A 166 -0.35 -6.38 37.77
N TYR A 167 0.61 -7.23 37.37
CA TYR A 167 0.37 -8.51 36.72
C TYR A 167 -0.47 -9.45 37.60
N GLU A 168 -0.09 -9.62 38.86
CA GLU A 168 -0.83 -10.45 39.83
C GLU A 168 -2.28 -9.98 39.99
N LYS A 169 -2.49 -8.66 40.08
CA LYS A 169 -3.82 -8.07 40.21
C LYS A 169 -4.66 -8.28 38.95
N LEU A 170 -4.09 -8.11 37.76
CA LEU A 170 -4.78 -8.42 36.49
C LEU A 170 -5.20 -9.90 36.43
N LYS A 171 -4.34 -10.84 36.85
CA LYS A 171 -4.72 -12.26 36.94
C LYS A 171 -5.87 -12.48 37.95
N LYS A 172 -5.86 -11.79 39.10
CA LYS A 172 -6.94 -11.86 40.10
C LYS A 172 -8.27 -11.26 39.59
N ILE A 173 -8.23 -10.24 38.73
CA ILE A 173 -9.42 -9.68 38.06
C ILE A 173 -10.04 -10.69 37.09
N GLY A 174 -9.23 -11.62 36.54
CA GLY A 174 -9.69 -12.72 35.70
C GLY A 174 -9.14 -12.70 34.27
N PHE A 175 -8.12 -11.88 33.98
CA PHE A 175 -7.48 -11.90 32.65
C PHE A 175 -6.73 -13.21 32.42
N GLU A 176 -7.06 -13.90 31.33
CA GLU A 176 -6.33 -15.09 30.88
C GLU A 176 -4.93 -14.72 30.40
N GLU A 177 -4.80 -13.68 29.56
CA GLU A 177 -3.54 -13.20 29.01
C GLU A 177 -3.24 -11.78 29.51
N VAL A 178 -1.97 -11.52 29.85
CA VAL A 178 -1.49 -10.20 30.29
C VAL A 178 -0.22 -9.84 29.52
N ALA A 179 -0.28 -8.73 28.77
CA ALA A 179 0.86 -8.13 28.09
C ALA A 179 1.65 -7.19 29.04
N ILE A 180 2.86 -6.82 28.65
CA ILE A 180 3.76 -5.94 29.42
C ILE A 180 3.92 -4.63 28.65
N GLY A 181 3.32 -3.56 29.18
CA GLY A 181 3.37 -2.21 28.60
C GLY A 181 4.55 -1.38 29.09
N GLY A 182 4.65 -0.13 28.62
CA GLY A 182 5.51 0.89 29.25
C GLY A 182 7.03 0.76 29.10
N LEU A 183 7.49 -0.22 28.32
CA LEU A 183 8.91 -0.52 28.09
C LEU A 183 9.61 0.46 27.12
N LEU A 184 8.84 1.17 26.30
CA LEU A 184 9.35 2.20 25.40
C LEU A 184 9.47 3.56 26.12
N LYS A 185 10.68 4.15 26.17
CA LYS A 185 10.86 5.54 26.61
C LYS A 185 10.79 6.46 25.40
N LYS A 186 9.91 7.47 25.46
CA LYS A 186 9.91 8.56 24.48
C LYS A 186 11.11 9.46 24.74
N LYS A 187 11.99 9.64 23.76
CA LYS A 187 13.00 10.72 23.83
C LYS A 187 12.27 12.05 23.66
N GLU A 188 12.44 12.97 24.61
CA GLU A 188 11.93 14.33 24.48
C GLU A 188 12.45 14.98 23.19
N ASN A 189 11.59 15.79 22.55
CA ASN A 189 11.89 16.55 21.33
C ASN A 189 12.26 15.76 20.06
N THR A 190 11.93 14.47 19.96
CA THR A 190 12.05 13.74 18.69
C THR A 190 10.73 13.07 18.29
N ALA A 191 10.34 13.27 17.02
CA ALA A 191 9.14 12.66 16.44
C ALA A 191 9.30 11.15 16.17
N ARG A 192 10.54 10.65 16.19
CA ARG A 192 10.89 9.26 15.88
C ARG A 192 12.00 8.81 16.82
N TYR A 193 11.91 7.54 17.24
CA TYR A 193 12.72 6.82 18.21
C TYR A 193 12.23 6.89 19.65
N ALA A 194 11.26 6.03 19.95
CA ALA A 194 11.15 5.46 21.28
C ALA A 194 12.34 4.51 21.48
N SER A 195 13.15 4.74 22.49
CA SER A 195 14.24 3.82 22.86
C SER A 195 13.80 3.08 24.11
N SER A 196 13.81 1.75 24.08
CA SER A 196 13.75 0.97 25.32
C SER A 196 15.16 0.66 25.83
N ASN A 197 15.30 0.62 27.15
CA ASN A 197 16.51 0.17 27.81
C ASN A 197 16.48 -1.36 27.89
N LYS A 198 17.52 -2.03 27.39
CA LYS A 198 17.61 -3.50 27.46
C LYS A 198 17.61 -3.99 28.91
N MET A 199 18.24 -3.27 29.82
CA MET A 199 18.28 -3.66 31.24
C MET A 199 16.89 -3.61 31.88
N ASP A 200 16.14 -2.52 31.67
CA ASP A 200 14.76 -2.42 32.16
C ASP A 200 13.90 -3.59 31.65
N ILE A 201 14.03 -3.96 30.37
CA ILE A 201 13.30 -5.11 29.79
C ILE A 201 13.71 -6.42 30.49
N ILE A 202 15.01 -6.66 30.67
CA ILE A 202 15.52 -7.87 31.32
C ILE A 202 14.96 -8.00 32.74
N GLU A 203 15.06 -6.93 33.52
CA GLU A 203 14.63 -6.94 34.93
C GLU A 203 13.13 -7.18 35.05
N ILE A 204 12.31 -6.48 34.25
CA ILE A 204 10.85 -6.64 34.27
C ILE A 204 10.42 -8.03 33.80
N VAL A 205 10.94 -8.49 32.66
CA VAL A 205 10.55 -9.80 32.10
C VAL A 205 10.99 -10.93 33.02
N ARG A 206 12.24 -10.92 33.54
CA ARG A 206 12.69 -11.95 34.48
C ARG A 206 11.87 -11.96 35.76
N ARG A 207 11.51 -10.78 36.26
CA ARG A 207 10.68 -10.66 37.48
C ARG A 207 9.28 -11.22 37.28
N ILE A 208 8.66 -11.04 36.12
CA ILE A 208 7.36 -11.65 35.79
C ILE A 208 7.53 -13.16 35.58
N LYS A 209 8.49 -13.59 34.76
CA LYS A 209 8.70 -15.02 34.48
C LYS A 209 9.16 -15.84 35.69
N SER A 210 9.70 -15.21 36.74
CA SER A 210 10.02 -15.93 37.98
C SER A 210 8.79 -16.37 38.77
N GLU A 211 7.67 -15.67 38.61
CA GLU A 211 6.38 -16.02 39.25
C GLU A 211 5.42 -16.73 38.28
N TRP A 212 5.48 -16.38 36.99
CA TRP A 212 4.64 -16.94 35.93
C TRP A 212 5.47 -17.48 34.76
N PRO A 213 6.23 -18.58 34.94
CA PRO A 213 7.17 -19.08 33.93
C PRO A 213 6.49 -19.64 32.67
N ASP A 214 5.29 -20.19 32.82
CA ASP A 214 4.52 -20.87 31.77
C ASP A 214 3.53 -19.94 31.06
N GLU A 215 3.34 -18.72 31.56
CA GLU A 215 2.43 -17.73 30.95
C GLU A 215 3.06 -17.10 29.70
N ARG A 216 2.22 -16.79 28.72
CA ARG A 216 2.63 -16.12 27.49
C ARG A 216 3.17 -14.73 27.79
N CYS A 217 4.44 -14.49 27.49
CA CYS A 217 5.10 -13.21 27.68
C CYS A 217 5.00 -12.34 26.43
N PHE A 218 4.05 -11.40 26.40
CA PHE A 218 3.92 -10.40 25.33
C PHE A 218 4.44 -9.03 25.78
N THR A 219 5.60 -8.62 25.29
CA THR A 219 6.16 -7.27 25.54
C THR A 219 5.77 -6.26 24.46
N LEU A 220 5.11 -5.16 24.84
CA LEU A 220 4.59 -4.16 23.89
C LEU A 220 5.66 -3.15 23.45
N GLY A 221 5.74 -2.91 22.14
CA GLY A 221 6.52 -1.89 21.46
C GLY A 221 8.01 -2.15 21.31
N VAL A 222 8.53 -3.27 21.84
CA VAL A 222 9.99 -3.47 21.96
C VAL A 222 10.63 -4.28 20.84
N TYR A 223 9.82 -4.89 19.95
CA TYR A 223 10.38 -5.70 18.87
C TYR A 223 11.14 -4.85 17.86
N ASN A 224 12.27 -5.39 17.44
CA ASN A 224 13.04 -4.94 16.31
C ASN A 224 13.81 -6.17 15.81
N PRO A 225 14.01 -6.36 14.50
CA PRO A 225 14.80 -7.51 14.01
C PRO A 225 16.18 -7.66 14.67
N LYS A 226 16.83 -6.54 15.06
CA LYS A 226 18.11 -6.54 15.79
C LYS A 226 18.02 -7.00 17.26
N ARG A 227 16.81 -7.25 17.75
CA ARG A 227 16.51 -7.68 19.12
C ARG A 227 15.88 -9.07 19.16
N HIS A 228 15.76 -9.74 18.02
CA HIS A 228 15.08 -11.03 17.91
C HIS A 228 15.68 -12.05 18.90
N GLU A 229 16.97 -12.38 18.74
CA GLU A 229 17.70 -13.29 19.63
C GLU A 229 17.64 -12.85 21.09
N PHE A 230 17.85 -11.56 21.36
CA PHE A 230 17.78 -11.02 22.72
C PHE A 230 16.42 -11.25 23.40
N LEU A 231 15.31 -11.07 22.69
CA LEU A 231 13.98 -11.26 23.25
C LEU A 231 13.65 -12.75 23.38
N GLU A 232 14.05 -13.56 22.40
CA GLU A 232 13.87 -15.02 22.41
C GLU A 232 14.65 -15.67 23.57
N GLU A 233 15.92 -15.31 23.78
CA GLU A 233 16.75 -15.75 24.91
C GLU A 233 16.17 -15.34 26.26
N LEU A 234 15.46 -14.21 26.31
CA LEU A 234 14.77 -13.74 27.51
C LEU A 234 13.45 -14.50 27.77
N GLY A 235 13.02 -15.33 26.82
CA GLY A 235 11.78 -16.10 26.89
C GLY A 235 10.54 -15.25 26.63
N VAL A 236 10.65 -14.22 25.79
CA VAL A 236 9.51 -13.43 25.30
C VAL A 236 8.84 -14.18 24.15
N ASP A 237 7.54 -14.44 24.27
CA ASP A 237 6.76 -15.18 23.26
C ASP A 237 6.20 -14.28 22.16
N ALA A 238 5.99 -12.99 22.44
CA ALA A 238 5.49 -12.03 21.46
C ALA A 238 6.00 -10.62 21.73
N ALA A 239 6.22 -9.86 20.65
CA ALA A 239 6.53 -8.43 20.74
C ALA A 239 6.17 -7.72 19.45
N ASP A 240 5.66 -6.47 19.54
CA ASP A 240 5.25 -5.71 18.37
C ASP A 240 6.27 -4.67 17.90
N TYR A 241 6.16 -4.35 16.60
CA TYR A 241 7.01 -3.40 15.91
C TYR A 241 6.21 -2.67 14.83
N LYS A 242 6.33 -1.34 14.81
CA LYS A 242 5.78 -0.49 13.73
C LYS A 242 6.82 -0.08 12.69
N GLY A 243 8.12 -0.19 13.02
CA GLY A 243 9.18 0.36 12.18
C GLY A 243 9.43 -0.38 10.87
N TRP A 244 8.81 -1.55 10.67
CA TRP A 244 8.93 -2.35 9.45
C TRP A 244 8.39 -1.60 8.24
N ILE A 245 7.29 -0.84 8.38
CA ILE A 245 6.64 -0.15 7.26
C ILE A 245 7.48 1.03 6.71
N PHE A 246 8.52 1.41 7.44
CA PHE A 246 9.42 2.51 7.07
C PHE A 246 10.75 2.02 6.48
N GLN A 247 10.88 0.72 6.17
CA GLN A 247 12.11 0.12 5.65
C GLN A 247 12.17 0.22 4.12
N TYR A 248 12.26 1.45 3.62
CA TYR A 248 12.40 1.72 2.19
C TYR A 248 13.15 3.03 1.95
N LYS A 249 13.77 3.14 0.77
CA LYS A 249 14.35 4.38 0.24
C LYS A 249 13.55 4.82 -0.97
N ARG A 250 13.38 6.12 -1.15
CA ARG A 250 12.77 6.66 -2.37
C ARG A 250 13.77 6.53 -3.53
N ARG A 251 13.46 5.66 -4.50
CA ARG A 251 14.28 5.45 -5.70
C ARG A 251 13.67 6.02 -6.98
N PHE A 252 12.34 6.16 -7.01
CA PHE A 252 11.59 6.67 -8.15
C PHE A 252 10.93 8.01 -7.83
N GLU A 253 10.95 8.91 -8.80
CA GLU A 253 10.26 10.19 -8.70
C GLU A 253 8.76 10.05 -8.99
N ASP A 254 8.40 9.19 -9.96
CA ASP A 254 7.02 8.81 -10.26
C ASP A 254 6.32 8.25 -9.00
N PRO A 255 5.21 8.85 -8.54
CA PRO A 255 4.53 8.42 -7.32
C PRO A 255 3.96 6.99 -7.38
N LYS A 256 3.53 6.51 -8.56
CA LYS A 256 2.95 5.16 -8.75
C LYS A 256 4.06 4.11 -8.65
N CYS A 257 5.20 4.35 -9.27
CA CYS A 257 6.38 3.49 -9.20
C CYS A 257 6.96 3.49 -7.79
N HIS A 258 7.10 4.67 -7.18
CA HIS A 258 7.58 4.78 -5.80
C HIS A 258 6.69 4.00 -4.83
N HIS A 259 5.38 4.03 -5.04
CA HIS A 259 4.42 3.31 -4.22
C HIS A 259 4.67 1.80 -4.25
N ILE A 260 4.82 1.23 -5.44
CA ILE A 260 5.03 -0.21 -5.61
C ILE A 260 6.44 -0.61 -5.16
N ASP A 261 7.45 0.18 -5.51
CA ASP A 261 8.82 -0.01 -5.06
C ASP A 261 8.92 -0.10 -3.52
N ARG A 262 8.20 0.77 -2.81
CA ARG A 262 8.11 0.72 -1.35
C ARG A 262 7.50 -0.59 -0.85
N VAL A 263 6.47 -1.13 -1.52
CA VAL A 263 5.85 -2.40 -1.13
C VAL A 263 6.88 -3.52 -1.20
N PHE A 264 7.58 -3.66 -2.32
CA PHE A 264 8.60 -4.70 -2.51
C PHE A 264 9.81 -4.52 -1.59
N GLN A 265 10.30 -3.30 -1.40
CA GLN A 265 11.37 -3.03 -0.42
C GLN A 265 10.98 -3.46 1.00
N THR A 266 9.74 -3.16 1.40
CA THR A 266 9.26 -3.49 2.74
C THR A 266 9.06 -4.99 2.91
N ARG A 267 8.52 -5.68 1.90
CA ARG A 267 8.39 -7.14 1.91
C ARG A 267 9.75 -7.82 1.96
N GLY A 268 10.69 -7.41 1.11
CA GLY A 268 12.05 -7.95 1.10
C GLY A 268 12.76 -7.73 2.44
N PHE A 269 12.59 -6.54 3.06
CA PHE A 269 13.09 -6.31 4.42
C PHE A 269 12.51 -7.31 5.42
N ILE A 270 11.18 -7.50 5.43
CA ILE A 270 10.52 -8.42 6.37
C ILE A 270 10.97 -9.86 6.13
N GLU A 271 11.02 -10.29 4.87
CA GLU A 271 11.45 -11.64 4.50
C GLU A 271 12.88 -11.89 4.96
N GLU A 272 13.83 -11.02 4.63
CA GLU A 272 15.25 -11.15 4.98
C GLU A 272 15.48 -11.06 6.49
N ASN A 273 14.88 -10.06 7.15
CA ASN A 273 15.25 -9.71 8.52
C ASN A 273 14.35 -10.37 9.58
N VAL A 274 13.22 -10.94 9.19
CA VAL A 274 12.27 -11.59 10.11
C VAL A 274 12.00 -13.02 9.69
N LEU A 275 11.38 -13.24 8.52
CA LEU A 275 10.89 -14.58 8.16
C LEU A 275 12.03 -15.57 7.94
N SER A 276 13.10 -15.16 7.25
CA SER A 276 14.27 -16.00 6.97
C SER A 276 15.00 -16.38 8.25
N ARG A 277 15.11 -15.44 9.19
CA ARG A 277 15.73 -15.70 10.50
C ARG A 277 14.94 -16.71 11.32
N MET A 278 13.61 -16.59 11.30
CA MET A 278 12.73 -17.49 12.05
C MET A 278 12.61 -18.88 11.41
N SER A 279 12.62 -18.97 10.08
CA SER A 279 12.43 -20.23 9.35
C SER A 279 13.73 -20.96 9.02
N GLY A 280 14.87 -20.26 9.05
CA GLY A 280 16.14 -20.76 8.50
C GLY A 280 16.18 -20.85 6.98
N VAL A 281 15.11 -20.45 6.28
CA VAL A 281 15.02 -20.45 4.81
C VAL A 281 15.60 -19.14 4.31
N GLU A 282 16.52 -19.20 3.34
CA GLU A 282 17.04 -17.99 2.72
C GLU A 282 15.92 -17.19 2.06
N ALA A 283 15.98 -15.86 2.24
CA ALA A 283 15.09 -14.95 1.56
C ALA A 283 15.14 -15.23 0.07
N SER A 284 13.98 -15.18 -0.57
CA SER A 284 13.90 -15.12 -2.01
C SER A 284 14.81 -14.00 -2.49
N CYS A 285 15.95 -14.37 -3.08
CA CYS A 285 16.85 -13.49 -3.82
C CYS A 285 16.14 -13.01 -5.07
N ASP A 286 15.04 -12.30 -4.89
CA ASP A 286 14.41 -11.54 -5.93
C ASP A 286 14.84 -10.12 -5.68
N PRO A 287 16.05 -9.74 -6.15
CA PRO A 287 16.59 -8.45 -5.82
C PRO A 287 15.51 -7.43 -6.13
N ILE A 288 15.29 -6.55 -5.18
CA ILE A 288 14.45 -5.36 -5.28
C ILE A 288 14.69 -4.57 -6.61
N LYS A 289 15.77 -4.86 -7.36
CA LYS A 289 15.95 -4.54 -8.78
C LYS A 289 15.12 -5.38 -9.76
N THR A 290 15.20 -6.71 -9.80
CA THR A 290 14.40 -7.56 -10.71
C THR A 290 12.91 -7.49 -10.44
N ALA A 291 12.45 -7.40 -9.18
CA ALA A 291 11.03 -7.19 -8.90
C ALA A 291 10.56 -5.82 -9.41
N ALA A 292 11.32 -4.75 -9.17
CA ALA A 292 10.98 -3.42 -9.68
C ALA A 292 11.11 -3.33 -11.22
N GLU A 293 12.04 -4.06 -11.83
CA GLU A 293 12.24 -4.15 -13.29
C GLU A 293 11.15 -5.00 -13.96
N ARG A 294 10.76 -6.13 -13.37
CA ARG A 294 9.59 -6.91 -13.79
C ARG A 294 8.33 -6.06 -13.65
N VAL A 295 8.15 -5.40 -12.51
CA VAL A 295 6.97 -4.57 -12.29
C VAL A 295 6.96 -3.38 -13.25
N LYS A 296 8.11 -2.80 -13.61
CA LYS A 296 8.25 -1.66 -14.53
C LYS A 296 7.41 -1.83 -15.80
N ASN A 297 7.43 -3.03 -16.39
CA ASN A 297 6.75 -3.34 -17.64
C ASN A 297 5.31 -3.83 -17.44
N HIS A 298 4.87 -3.99 -16.19
CA HIS A 298 3.60 -4.59 -15.82
C HIS A 298 2.74 -3.69 -14.91
N ILE A 299 3.10 -2.40 -14.77
CA ILE A 299 2.34 -1.39 -14.00
C ILE A 299 1.17 -0.86 -14.82
N PHE A 300 -0.05 -1.09 -14.37
CA PHE A 300 -1.24 -0.51 -15.00
C PHE A 300 -2.01 0.41 -14.04
N PRO A 301 -2.46 1.59 -14.50
CA PRO A 301 -3.36 2.43 -13.71
C PRO A 301 -4.75 1.79 -13.63
N LEU A 302 -5.28 1.67 -12.41
CA LEU A 302 -6.68 1.30 -12.17
C LEU A 302 -7.35 2.39 -11.33
N LYS A 303 -8.01 3.35 -11.99
CA LYS A 303 -8.58 4.55 -11.34
C LYS A 303 -7.49 5.30 -10.54
N THR A 304 -7.60 5.33 -9.20
CA THR A 304 -6.62 5.92 -8.28
C THR A 304 -5.58 4.93 -7.76
N LYS A 305 -5.72 3.64 -8.10
CA LYS A 305 -4.82 2.55 -7.72
C LYS A 305 -3.86 2.20 -8.87
N VAL A 306 -2.86 1.40 -8.52
CA VAL A 306 -1.86 0.88 -9.45
C VAL A 306 -1.79 -0.61 -9.22
N ILE A 307 -1.90 -1.41 -10.28
CA ILE A 307 -1.86 -2.88 -10.22
C ILE A 307 -0.61 -3.39 -10.94
N VAL A 308 -0.10 -4.56 -10.54
CA VAL A 308 0.94 -5.30 -11.26
C VAL A 308 0.27 -6.51 -11.92
N LYS A 309 0.26 -6.59 -13.25
CA LYS A 309 -0.24 -7.79 -13.95
C LYS A 309 0.83 -8.89 -14.00
N ARG A 310 0.42 -10.17 -14.03
CA ARG A 310 1.37 -11.29 -14.13
C ARG A 310 1.92 -11.41 -15.54
N GLU A 311 3.08 -12.05 -15.70
CA GLU A 311 3.67 -12.34 -17.02
C GLU A 311 2.71 -13.12 -17.93
N ASP A 312 1.87 -14.02 -17.40
CA ASP A 312 0.89 -14.76 -18.20
C ASP A 312 -0.29 -13.90 -18.67
N ASP A 313 -0.73 -12.95 -17.83
CA ASP A 313 -1.75 -11.94 -18.19
C ASP A 313 -1.21 -11.00 -19.29
N VAL A 314 0.10 -10.82 -19.29
CA VAL A 314 0.85 -9.95 -20.18
C VAL A 314 1.26 -10.68 -21.45
N ALA A 315 1.56 -11.98 -21.40
CA ALA A 315 1.86 -12.82 -22.56
C ALA A 315 0.69 -12.90 -23.54
N HIS A 316 -0.55 -12.74 -23.03
CA HIS A 316 -1.75 -12.65 -23.85
C HIS A 316 -2.05 -11.22 -24.37
N GLN A 317 -1.31 -10.19 -23.92
CA GLN A 317 -1.44 -8.78 -24.33
C GLN A 317 -0.17 -8.18 -24.98
N LEU A 318 1.00 -8.83 -24.91
CA LEU A 318 2.27 -8.42 -25.55
C LEU A 318 2.29 -8.70 -27.07
N GLN A 319 1.18 -8.39 -27.73
CA GLN A 319 1.20 -7.95 -29.12
C GLN A 319 0.89 -6.45 -29.17
N GLU A 320 1.63 -5.69 -28.35
CA GLU A 320 1.96 -4.25 -28.46
C GLU A 320 0.86 -3.18 -28.42
N PRO A 321 1.15 -2.00 -27.83
CA PRO A 321 2.08 -1.05 -28.45
C PRO A 321 3.22 -0.50 -27.56
N ASN A 322 4.45 -0.50 -28.09
CA ASN A 322 5.64 0.25 -27.63
C ASN A 322 5.50 1.78 -27.87
N SER A 323 4.28 2.31 -27.74
CA SER A 323 3.92 3.67 -28.12
C SER A 323 3.14 4.39 -27.02
N ILE A 324 3.48 5.66 -26.78
CA ILE A 324 2.67 6.59 -25.97
C ILE A 324 1.87 7.51 -26.88
N VAL A 325 0.60 7.75 -26.54
CA VAL A 325 -0.21 8.79 -27.22
C VAL A 325 -0.16 10.11 -26.44
N ILE A 326 0.25 11.19 -27.07
CA ILE A 326 0.22 12.53 -26.49
C ILE A 326 -0.77 13.40 -27.28
N ILE A 327 -1.78 13.92 -26.58
CA ILE A 327 -2.78 14.81 -27.17
C ILE A 327 -2.60 16.23 -26.64
N SER A 328 -2.71 17.25 -27.50
CA SER A 328 -2.67 18.63 -27.00
C SER A 328 -3.94 18.97 -26.21
N CYS A 329 -3.83 19.88 -25.25
CA CYS A 329 -4.98 20.42 -24.52
C CYS A 329 -5.97 21.18 -25.44
N GLY A 330 -7.15 21.52 -24.89
CA GLY A 330 -8.21 22.28 -25.57
C GLY A 330 -8.35 23.73 -25.08
N LYS A 331 -8.92 24.60 -25.91
CA LYS A 331 -9.26 25.98 -25.54
C LYS A 331 -10.46 26.02 -24.58
N SER A 332 -11.56 25.39 -25.00
CA SER A 332 -12.81 25.28 -24.24
C SER A 332 -12.65 24.32 -23.07
N LYS A 333 -12.96 24.79 -21.88
CA LYS A 333 -12.82 24.05 -20.62
C LYS A 333 -14.12 24.12 -19.83
N ILE A 334 -14.33 23.16 -18.95
CA ILE A 334 -15.45 23.15 -18.02
C ILE A 334 -15.21 24.17 -16.89
N GLU A 335 -16.27 24.80 -16.39
CA GLU A 335 -16.20 25.77 -15.29
C GLU A 335 -16.36 25.09 -13.93
N VAL A 336 -15.26 24.56 -13.40
CA VAL A 336 -15.18 23.98 -12.04
C VAL A 336 -13.83 24.30 -11.41
N THR A 337 -13.70 24.17 -10.08
CA THR A 337 -12.45 24.46 -9.36
C THR A 337 -11.42 23.32 -9.43
N SER A 338 -11.87 22.07 -9.60
CA SER A 338 -11.02 20.89 -9.77
C SER A 338 -11.73 19.79 -10.54
N CYS A 339 -11.04 19.14 -11.49
CA CYS A 339 -11.51 17.93 -12.17
C CYS A 339 -10.34 17.08 -12.68
N ALA A 340 -10.61 15.85 -13.13
CA ALA A 340 -9.61 15.05 -13.83
C ALA A 340 -9.23 15.72 -15.17
N ALA A 341 -7.95 15.69 -15.53
CA ALA A 341 -7.45 16.38 -16.71
C ALA A 341 -8.15 15.96 -18.02
N LYS A 342 -8.59 14.70 -18.15
CA LYS A 342 -9.37 14.20 -19.30
C LYS A 342 -10.77 14.81 -19.42
N GLU A 343 -11.31 15.34 -18.33
CA GLU A 343 -12.65 15.95 -18.24
C GLU A 343 -12.58 17.48 -18.31
N ALA A 344 -11.40 18.05 -18.08
CA ALA A 344 -11.17 19.49 -18.05
C ALA A 344 -11.51 20.20 -19.37
N TYR A 345 -11.42 19.53 -20.52
CA TYR A 345 -11.55 20.14 -21.85
C TYR A 345 -12.74 19.59 -22.61
N ILE A 346 -13.64 20.48 -23.02
CA ILE A 346 -14.94 20.14 -23.62
C ILE A 346 -15.03 20.44 -25.13
N GLY A 347 -13.96 21.00 -25.71
CA GLY A 347 -13.92 21.36 -27.13
C GLY A 347 -13.93 20.13 -28.04
N ARG A 348 -14.69 20.19 -29.14
CA ARG A 348 -14.85 19.08 -30.11
C ARG A 348 -13.54 18.44 -30.55
N SER A 349 -12.54 19.26 -30.89
CA SER A 349 -11.20 18.78 -31.29
C SER A 349 -10.50 17.99 -30.18
N PHE A 350 -10.63 18.42 -28.92
CA PHE A 350 -10.07 17.69 -27.78
C PHE A 350 -10.77 16.35 -27.58
N LEU A 351 -12.11 16.35 -27.58
CA LEU A 351 -12.91 15.13 -27.39
C LEU A 351 -12.59 14.05 -28.43
N LEU A 352 -12.37 14.43 -29.70
CA LEU A 352 -11.95 13.49 -30.74
C LEU A 352 -10.56 12.89 -30.48
N LYS A 353 -9.59 13.71 -30.06
CA LYS A 353 -8.24 13.23 -29.71
C LYS A 353 -8.25 12.33 -28.48
N ARG A 354 -9.03 12.70 -27.46
CA ARG A 354 -9.26 11.90 -26.25
C ARG A 354 -9.83 10.53 -26.62
N ARG A 355 -10.89 10.48 -27.44
CA ARG A 355 -11.47 9.21 -27.90
C ARG A 355 -10.43 8.35 -28.63
N TYR A 356 -9.58 8.95 -29.47
CA TYR A 356 -8.50 8.21 -30.13
C TYR A 356 -7.52 7.63 -29.11
N ALA A 357 -7.07 8.43 -28.14
CA ALA A 357 -6.17 7.97 -27.09
C ALA A 357 -6.78 6.85 -26.24
N GLU A 358 -8.05 6.98 -25.85
CA GLU A 358 -8.76 5.96 -25.06
C GLU A 358 -8.96 4.63 -25.81
N ILE A 359 -9.21 4.67 -27.12
CA ILE A 359 -9.41 3.45 -27.94
C ILE A 359 -8.08 2.81 -28.36
N SER A 360 -6.98 3.58 -28.38
CA SER A 360 -5.67 3.08 -28.81
C SER A 360 -5.05 2.04 -27.88
N ASP A 361 -5.60 1.86 -26.68
CA ASP A 361 -5.06 1.02 -25.58
C ASP A 361 -3.59 1.32 -25.22
N CYS A 362 -3.08 2.48 -25.65
CA CYS A 362 -1.76 3.00 -25.32
C CYS A 362 -1.85 3.83 -24.02
N PRO A 363 -0.78 3.87 -23.20
CA PRO A 363 -0.64 4.94 -22.22
C PRO A 363 -0.70 6.30 -22.91
N TRP A 364 -1.39 7.27 -22.30
CA TRP A 364 -1.57 8.57 -22.93
C TRP A 364 -1.48 9.76 -21.98
N PHE A 365 -1.08 10.89 -22.54
CA PHE A 365 -0.87 12.14 -21.83
C PHE A 365 -1.57 13.30 -22.52
N ILE A 366 -1.92 14.31 -21.73
CA ILE A 366 -2.36 15.60 -22.23
C ILE A 366 -1.18 16.56 -22.14
N LEU A 367 -0.83 17.19 -23.26
CA LEU A 367 0.15 18.26 -23.30
C LEU A 367 -0.56 19.61 -23.15
N SER A 368 -0.46 20.19 -21.96
CA SER A 368 -1.06 21.46 -21.55
C SER A 368 -0.04 22.59 -21.55
N ALA A 369 -0.40 23.75 -22.09
CA ALA A 369 0.45 24.94 -22.03
C ALA A 369 0.78 25.37 -20.58
N LYS A 370 -0.20 25.24 -19.65
CA LYS A 370 -0.01 25.57 -18.24
C LYS A 370 0.70 24.45 -17.49
N TYR A 371 0.25 23.22 -17.65
CA TYR A 371 0.65 22.11 -16.79
C TYR A 371 1.81 21.27 -17.33
N GLY A 372 2.23 21.44 -18.58
CA GLY A 372 3.19 20.53 -19.20
C GLY A 372 2.52 19.22 -19.63
N LEU A 373 3.23 18.11 -19.51
CA LEU A 373 2.63 16.78 -19.62
C LEU A 373 1.86 16.46 -18.34
N ILE A 374 0.64 15.95 -18.48
CA ILE A 374 -0.20 15.45 -17.38
C ILE A 374 -0.90 14.16 -17.80
N ARG A 375 -1.10 13.25 -16.85
CA ARG A 375 -1.89 12.04 -17.04
C ARG A 375 -3.38 12.39 -17.09
N PRO A 376 -4.22 11.57 -17.74
CA PRO A 376 -5.65 11.83 -17.87
C PRO A 376 -6.41 11.93 -16.54
N ASP A 377 -5.94 11.22 -15.51
CA ASP A 377 -6.56 11.19 -14.18
C ASP A 377 -5.94 12.20 -13.19
N ASP A 378 -4.95 13.00 -13.62
CA ASP A 378 -4.39 14.05 -12.77
C ASP A 378 -5.46 15.11 -12.47
N ILE A 379 -5.60 15.49 -11.19
CA ILE A 379 -6.56 16.52 -10.78
C ILE A 379 -5.97 17.90 -11.06
N ILE A 380 -6.66 18.69 -11.89
CA ILE A 380 -6.24 20.04 -12.27
C ILE A 380 -7.34 21.06 -12.04
N ASN A 381 -6.95 22.33 -11.91
CA ASN A 381 -7.87 23.46 -11.99
C ASN A 381 -8.00 23.88 -13.47
N PRO A 382 -9.16 23.67 -14.12
CA PRO A 382 -9.37 24.00 -15.52
C PRO A 382 -9.45 25.52 -15.77
N ASN A 383 -9.66 26.35 -14.75
CA ASN A 383 -9.82 27.80 -14.89
C ASN A 383 -8.46 28.47 -15.12
N TYR A 384 -8.01 28.43 -16.37
CA TYR A 384 -6.84 29.14 -16.86
C TYR A 384 -6.96 29.45 -18.35
N ASP A 385 -6.34 30.56 -18.74
CA ASP A 385 -6.18 30.95 -20.14
C ASP A 385 -4.69 31.08 -20.46
N MET A 386 -4.13 30.05 -21.08
CA MET A 386 -2.72 29.99 -21.48
C MET A 386 -2.61 29.27 -22.81
N VAL A 387 -1.88 29.88 -23.75
CA VAL A 387 -1.70 29.41 -25.12
C VAL A 387 -0.22 29.52 -25.48
N ILE A 388 0.29 28.59 -26.28
CA ILE A 388 1.63 28.68 -26.88
C ILE A 388 1.51 29.53 -28.15
N SER A 389 2.01 30.76 -28.13
CA SER A 389 1.97 31.66 -29.29
C SER A 389 3.37 32.07 -29.76
N THR A 390 4.37 32.00 -28.88
CA THR A 390 5.74 32.40 -29.18
C THR A 390 6.74 31.24 -29.13
N LYS A 391 7.93 31.46 -29.72
CA LYS A 391 9.07 30.54 -29.57
C LYS A 391 9.53 30.43 -28.11
N THR A 392 9.41 31.52 -27.33
CA THR A 392 9.76 31.53 -25.91
C THR A 392 8.82 30.65 -25.11
N ASP A 393 7.51 30.70 -25.37
CA ASP A 393 6.54 29.80 -24.74
C ASP A 393 6.84 28.34 -25.03
N SER A 394 7.24 28.06 -26.27
CA SER A 394 7.63 26.70 -26.70
C SER A 394 8.86 26.20 -25.92
N ARG A 395 9.88 27.03 -25.71
CA ARG A 395 11.07 26.67 -24.92
C ARG A 395 10.79 26.53 -23.43
N ASN A 396 9.96 27.40 -22.87
CA ASN A 396 9.54 27.31 -21.47
C ASN A 396 8.77 26.01 -21.22
N LEU A 397 7.85 25.67 -22.14
CA LEU A 397 7.13 24.41 -22.08
C LEU A 397 8.08 23.22 -22.28
N ALA A 398 9.01 23.28 -23.23
CA ALA A 398 10.00 22.22 -23.44
C ALA A 398 10.83 21.95 -22.18
N THR A 399 11.30 23.01 -21.52
CA THR A 399 12.06 22.90 -20.25
C THR A 399 11.21 22.26 -19.15
N LYS A 400 9.91 22.57 -19.11
CA LYS A 400 8.97 21.96 -18.16
C LYS A 400 8.75 20.48 -18.45
N ILE A 401 8.52 20.11 -19.71
CA ILE A 401 8.36 18.73 -20.17
C ILE A 401 9.63 17.92 -19.84
N ALA A 402 10.81 18.46 -20.17
CA ALA A 402 12.11 17.80 -19.90
C ALA A 402 12.29 17.46 -18.42
N LYS A 403 11.85 18.34 -17.52
CA LYS A 403 11.84 18.08 -16.07
C LYS A 403 10.79 17.05 -15.64
N GLN A 404 9.69 16.90 -16.36
CA GLN A 404 8.60 15.97 -16.04
C GLN A 404 8.85 14.56 -16.54
N ILE A 405 9.56 14.37 -17.66
CA ILE A 405 9.80 13.06 -18.28
C ILE A 405 10.37 12.02 -17.30
N PRO A 406 11.40 12.33 -16.47
CA PRO A 406 11.91 11.39 -15.48
C PRO A 406 10.86 10.93 -14.44
N HIS A 407 9.77 11.69 -14.28
CA HIS A 407 8.66 11.35 -13.39
C HIS A 407 7.56 10.50 -14.06
N TYR A 408 7.70 10.14 -15.33
CA TYR A 408 6.72 9.34 -16.07
C TYR A 408 7.39 8.09 -16.64
N LEU A 409 7.11 6.95 -16.02
CA LEU A 409 7.74 5.69 -16.37
C LEU A 409 7.48 5.25 -17.81
N GLU A 410 6.30 5.60 -18.32
CA GLU A 410 5.86 5.28 -19.67
C GLU A 410 6.92 5.71 -20.71
N PHE A 411 7.58 6.85 -20.49
CA PHE A 411 8.64 7.35 -21.39
C PHE A 411 9.91 6.48 -21.35
N ALA A 412 10.21 5.83 -20.23
CA ALA A 412 11.35 4.91 -20.13
C ALA A 412 11.07 3.52 -20.72
N LEU A 413 9.88 3.30 -21.29
CA LEU A 413 9.40 2.02 -21.84
C LEU A 413 9.00 2.10 -23.31
N THR A 414 9.04 3.30 -23.89
CA THR A 414 8.56 3.56 -25.24
C THR A 414 9.72 4.06 -26.08
N GLU A 415 9.78 3.63 -27.34
CA GLU A 415 10.62 4.29 -28.34
C GLU A 415 9.77 5.18 -29.25
N GLU A 416 8.46 4.93 -29.33
CA GLU A 416 7.54 5.65 -30.20
C GLU A 416 6.58 6.57 -29.42
N ILE A 417 6.35 7.77 -29.96
CA ILE A 417 5.38 8.72 -29.43
C ILE A 417 4.44 9.16 -30.54
N ILE A 418 3.14 8.94 -30.36
CA ILE A 418 2.10 9.39 -31.28
C ILE A 418 1.59 10.74 -30.79
N PHE A 419 1.77 11.80 -31.57
CA PHE A 419 1.31 13.14 -31.19
C PHE A 419 0.12 13.60 -32.02
N LEU A 420 -0.92 14.10 -31.33
CA LEU A 420 -2.12 14.70 -31.90
C LEU A 420 -2.32 16.12 -31.38
N GLY A 421 -2.03 17.12 -32.21
CA GLY A 421 -2.18 18.52 -31.81
C GLY A 421 -1.60 19.53 -32.79
N PRO A 422 -1.65 20.83 -32.45
CA PRO A 422 -1.05 21.90 -33.24
C PRO A 422 0.48 21.86 -33.25
N SER A 423 1.10 22.40 -34.30
CA SER A 423 2.56 22.42 -34.45
C SER A 423 3.29 23.15 -33.33
N ALA A 424 2.72 24.19 -32.72
CA ALA A 424 3.36 24.91 -31.61
C ALA A 424 3.61 24.02 -30.38
N TYR A 425 2.67 23.10 -30.10
CA TYR A 425 2.82 22.11 -29.03
C TYR A 425 3.82 21.02 -29.41
N TYR A 426 3.81 20.59 -30.68
CA TYR A 426 4.79 19.64 -31.19
C TYR A 426 6.22 20.19 -31.07
N THR A 427 6.46 21.46 -31.40
CA THR A 427 7.79 22.08 -31.26
C THR A 427 8.30 22.03 -29.83
N ALA A 428 7.46 22.29 -28.83
CA ALA A 428 7.86 22.18 -27.43
C ALA A 428 8.18 20.72 -27.03
N LEU A 429 7.38 19.76 -27.52
CA LEU A 429 7.58 18.34 -27.28
C LEU A 429 8.87 17.82 -27.91
N GLU A 430 9.12 18.17 -29.18
CA GLU A 430 10.33 17.83 -29.92
C GLU A 430 11.59 18.39 -29.25
N LEU A 431 11.55 19.66 -28.82
CA LEU A 431 12.65 20.28 -28.08
C LEU A 431 12.94 19.58 -26.74
N ALA A 432 11.91 19.11 -26.04
CA ALA A 432 12.07 18.44 -24.75
C ALA A 432 12.65 17.01 -24.87
N LEU A 433 12.45 16.37 -26.02
CA LEU A 433 12.77 14.96 -26.25
C LEU A 433 13.99 14.77 -27.17
N ALA A 434 14.65 15.86 -27.57
CA ALA A 434 15.74 15.85 -28.55
C ALA A 434 16.88 14.87 -28.20
N ASP A 435 17.19 14.73 -26.90
CA ASP A 435 18.28 13.87 -26.42
C ASP A 435 17.83 12.45 -26.05
N GLY A 436 16.53 12.14 -26.21
CA GLY A 436 15.91 10.94 -25.64
C GLY A 436 15.76 9.74 -26.59
N GLY A 437 16.13 9.86 -27.87
CA GLY A 437 16.03 8.77 -28.84
C GLY A 437 14.61 8.41 -29.30
N TYR A 438 13.60 9.21 -28.96
CA TYR A 438 12.19 8.93 -29.29
C TYR A 438 11.85 9.22 -30.75
N ASN A 439 11.06 8.33 -31.36
CA ASN A 439 10.43 8.55 -32.66
C ASN A 439 9.04 9.19 -32.49
N ILE A 440 8.91 10.48 -32.78
CA ILE A 440 7.63 11.21 -32.61
C ILE A 440 6.84 11.26 -33.93
N LYS A 441 5.76 10.47 -34.01
CA LYS A 441 4.79 10.49 -35.11
C LYS A 441 3.71 11.56 -34.90
N HIS A 442 3.88 12.73 -35.54
CA HIS A 442 2.86 13.80 -35.52
C HIS A 442 1.74 13.55 -36.53
N LEU A 443 0.67 12.88 -36.11
CA LEU A 443 -0.40 12.44 -37.02
C LEU A 443 -1.23 13.60 -37.60
N THR A 444 -1.25 14.77 -36.97
CA THR A 444 -1.97 15.96 -37.46
C THR A 444 -1.06 17.07 -37.98
N LYS A 445 0.20 16.74 -38.33
CA LYS A 445 1.18 17.73 -38.82
C LYS A 445 0.66 18.51 -40.03
N GLY A 446 0.77 19.84 -39.96
CA GLY A 446 0.42 20.75 -41.06
C GLY A 446 -1.08 20.88 -41.35
N LEU A 447 -1.96 20.20 -40.62
CA LEU A 447 -3.40 20.22 -40.86
C LEU A 447 -4.09 21.36 -40.10
N LYS A 448 -5.02 22.05 -40.78
CA LYS A 448 -5.96 22.97 -40.11
C LYS A 448 -6.94 22.19 -39.25
N GLN A 449 -7.55 22.84 -38.24
CA GLN A 449 -8.40 22.16 -37.25
C GLN A 449 -9.45 21.23 -37.87
N GLY A 450 -10.24 21.69 -38.85
CA GLY A 450 -11.25 20.84 -39.50
C GLY A 450 -10.68 19.63 -40.25
N GLN A 451 -9.50 19.77 -40.86
CA GLN A 451 -8.80 18.67 -41.53
C GLN A 451 -8.23 17.67 -40.52
N SER A 452 -7.69 18.16 -39.40
CA SER A 452 -7.24 17.33 -38.28
C SER A 452 -8.40 16.51 -37.70
N GLU A 453 -9.56 17.14 -37.46
CA GLU A 453 -10.75 16.44 -36.98
C GLU A 453 -11.23 15.36 -37.97
N LYS A 454 -11.20 15.64 -39.28
CA LYS A 454 -11.53 14.65 -40.31
C LYS A 454 -10.54 13.47 -40.32
N LYS A 455 -9.24 13.75 -40.19
CA LYS A 455 -8.21 12.70 -40.14
C LYS A 455 -8.35 11.83 -38.89
N ILE A 456 -8.56 12.43 -37.71
CA ILE A 456 -8.76 11.68 -36.46
C ILE A 456 -10.00 10.78 -36.55
N LYS A 457 -11.11 11.27 -37.12
CA LYS A 457 -12.30 10.43 -37.35
C LYS A 457 -12.00 9.22 -38.24
N LYS A 458 -11.20 9.40 -39.30
CA LYS A 458 -10.78 8.29 -40.15
C LYS A 458 -9.95 7.26 -39.37
N LEU A 459 -8.96 7.73 -38.60
CA LEU A 459 -8.13 6.87 -37.75
C LEU A 459 -8.95 6.11 -36.70
N LEU A 460 -9.97 6.76 -36.12
CA LEU A 460 -10.90 6.13 -35.19
C LEU A 460 -11.66 4.97 -35.85
N SER A 461 -12.19 5.18 -37.07
CA SER A 461 -12.87 4.12 -37.81
C SER A 461 -11.95 2.96 -38.16
N GLU A 462 -10.68 3.23 -38.48
CA GLU A 462 -9.66 2.21 -38.74
C GLU A 462 -9.35 1.39 -37.47
N LEU A 463 -9.15 2.03 -36.31
CA LEU A 463 -8.90 1.37 -35.03
C LEU A 463 -10.10 0.55 -34.53
N GLU A 464 -11.32 1.10 -34.64
CA GLU A 464 -12.55 0.40 -34.25
C GLU A 464 -12.74 -0.87 -35.09
N GLY A 465 -12.45 -0.82 -36.40
CA GLY A 465 -12.48 -1.99 -37.28
C GLY A 465 -11.44 -3.06 -36.93
N MET A 466 -10.24 -2.67 -36.48
CA MET A 466 -9.21 -3.60 -36.01
C MET A 466 -9.59 -4.29 -34.69
N SER A 467 -10.19 -3.54 -33.74
CA SER A 467 -10.62 -4.09 -32.44
C SER A 467 -11.72 -5.15 -32.56
N ILE A 468 -12.60 -5.03 -33.55
CA ILE A 468 -13.67 -6.01 -33.84
C ILE A 468 -13.08 -7.30 -34.41
N SER A 469 -12.08 -7.19 -35.29
CA SER A 469 -11.41 -8.35 -35.90
C SER A 469 -10.60 -9.17 -34.88
N GLN A 470 -9.89 -8.52 -33.95
CA GLN A 470 -9.17 -9.20 -32.86
C GLN A 470 -10.11 -9.87 -31.84
N LYS A 471 -11.28 -9.28 -31.57
CA LYS A 471 -12.32 -9.91 -30.73
C LYS A 471 -12.95 -11.15 -31.38
N GLN A 472 -13.07 -11.20 -32.70
CA GLN A 472 -13.52 -12.40 -33.42
C GLN A 472 -12.46 -13.51 -33.43
N ILE A 473 -11.17 -13.18 -33.55
CA ILE A 473 -10.10 -14.19 -33.53
C ILE A 473 -9.98 -14.83 -32.13
N SER A 474 -10.09 -14.03 -31.06
CA SER A 474 -10.03 -14.53 -29.67
C SER A 474 -11.24 -15.37 -29.24
N SER A 475 -12.42 -15.18 -29.83
CA SER A 475 -13.59 -16.04 -29.55
C SER A 475 -13.49 -17.42 -30.22
N THR A 476 -12.88 -17.51 -31.41
CA THR A 476 -12.64 -18.79 -32.10
C THR A 476 -11.57 -19.65 -31.42
N CYS A 477 -10.60 -19.06 -30.72
CA CYS A 477 -9.61 -19.84 -29.95
C CYS A 477 -10.18 -20.40 -28.63
N ARG A 478 -11.25 -19.80 -28.06
CA ARG A 478 -11.89 -20.30 -26.83
C ARG A 478 -12.83 -21.50 -27.06
N SER A 479 -13.27 -21.76 -28.29
CA SER A 479 -14.11 -22.92 -28.62
C SER A 479 -13.33 -24.23 -28.83
N ASN A 480 -11.99 -24.19 -28.85
CA ASN A 480 -11.15 -25.39 -29.06
C ASN A 480 -10.51 -25.95 -27.77
N PHE A 481 -10.90 -25.43 -26.59
CA PHE A 481 -10.44 -25.94 -25.27
C PHE A 481 -11.56 -26.56 -24.42
N SER A 482 -12.72 -26.81 -25.01
CA SER A 482 -13.81 -27.57 -24.40
C SER A 482 -14.05 -28.84 -25.19
N SER A 483 -13.15 -29.80 -25.02
CA SER A 483 -13.35 -31.23 -25.29
C SER A 483 -12.43 -32.05 -24.42
#